data_AF-A0A511T8B2-F1
#
_entry.id   AF-A0A511T8B2-F1
#
_cell.length_a   1.000
_cell.length_b   1.000
_cell.length_c   1.000
_cell.angle_alpha   90.00
_cell.angle_beta   90.00
_cell.angle_gamma   90.00
#
_symmetry.space_group_name_H-M   'P 1'
#
loop_
_entity.id
_entity.type
_entity.pdbx_description
1 polymer ?
#
loop_
_entity_poly.entity_id
_entity_poly.type
_entity_poly.pdbx_seq_one_letter_code
_entity_poly.pdbx_strand_id
1 'polypeptide(L)'
;MHIVEIVKDVFIQWGANWVLWLLFALSLVSLGIIIERWWVFRTKQDVVRELSGALEATLSTGDFPAAISKLQTRTSVGATVARAGLRLAPQGMTAAEKGMQSALAIERSTLENRLAFLGTLGNNAPFIGLFGTVIGVLLAFEALSKTQGAPSGTSQVASNAVMGSIAEALVATAVGIGVALPAVAAYNYFQRRIASILADAEALTNLVLAYVSARERNGGA
;
A
#
# COMPACT_ATOMS: atom_id res chain seq x y z
N MET A 1 -17.50 -23.06 -31.88
CA MET A 1 -16.20 -22.68 -32.48
C MET A 1 -15.99 -21.16 -32.52
N HIS A 2 -17.03 -20.34 -32.69
CA HIS A 2 -16.87 -18.88 -32.84
C HIS A 2 -16.23 -18.10 -31.67
N ILE A 3 -16.41 -18.50 -30.40
CA ILE A 3 -15.92 -17.67 -29.28
C ILE A 3 -14.39 -17.62 -29.22
N VAL A 4 -13.72 -18.73 -29.53
CA VAL A 4 -12.25 -18.84 -29.47
C VAL A 4 -11.62 -18.03 -30.59
N GLU A 5 -12.21 -18.04 -31.78
CA GLU A 5 -11.73 -17.27 -32.94
C GLU A 5 -11.91 -15.76 -32.73
N ILE A 6 -13.07 -15.33 -32.24
CA ILE A 6 -13.32 -13.91 -31.91
C ILE A 6 -12.32 -13.41 -30.88
N VAL A 7 -12.08 -14.18 -29.82
CA VAL A 7 -11.13 -13.82 -28.75
C VAL A 7 -9.70 -13.77 -29.29
N LYS A 8 -9.33 -14.74 -30.14
CA LYS A 8 -8.02 -14.78 -30.80
C LYS A 8 -7.79 -13.55 -31.68
N ASP A 9 -8.74 -13.21 -32.55
CA ASP A 9 -8.62 -12.07 -33.49
C ASP A 9 -8.46 -10.73 -32.77
N VAL A 10 -9.18 -10.54 -31.65
CA VAL A 10 -9.03 -9.35 -30.80
C VAL A 10 -7.63 -9.26 -30.20
N PHE A 11 -7.08 -10.36 -29.66
CA PHE A 11 -5.74 -10.36 -29.08
C PHE A 11 -4.63 -10.12 -30.11
N ILE A 12 -4.80 -10.66 -31.31
CA ILE A 12 -3.83 -10.48 -32.41
C ILE A 12 -3.79 -9.02 -32.85
N GLN A 13 -4.97 -8.41 -33.01
CA GLN A 13 -5.07 -7.04 -33.53
C GLN A 13 -4.48 -6.00 -32.55
N TRP A 14 -4.50 -6.28 -31.25
CA TRP A 14 -4.03 -5.36 -30.20
C TRP A 14 -2.57 -5.62 -29.79
N GLY A 15 -2.07 -6.85 -30.01
CA GLY A 15 -0.70 -7.25 -29.70
C GLY A 15 -0.33 -7.19 -28.22
N ALA A 16 0.96 -7.31 -27.91
CA ALA A 16 1.47 -7.26 -26.53
C ALA A 16 1.81 -5.83 -26.05
N ASN A 17 1.85 -4.85 -26.96
CA ASN A 17 2.31 -3.48 -26.68
C ASN A 17 1.45 -2.77 -25.62
N TRP A 18 0.14 -2.95 -25.64
CA TRP A 18 -0.74 -2.30 -24.66
C TRP A 18 -0.48 -2.81 -23.23
N VAL A 19 -0.04 -4.06 -23.07
CA VAL A 19 0.32 -4.63 -21.76
C VAL A 19 1.52 -3.88 -21.17
N LEU A 20 2.52 -3.57 -22.00
CA LEU A 20 3.67 -2.77 -21.59
C LEU A 20 3.27 -1.34 -21.20
N TRP A 21 2.42 -0.69 -21.99
CA TRP A 21 1.90 0.65 -21.66
C TRP A 21 1.08 0.65 -20.36
N LEU A 22 0.27 -0.38 -20.13
CA LEU A 22 -0.47 -0.56 -18.89
C LEU A 22 0.48 -0.74 -17.70
N LEU A 23 1.47 -1.63 -17.81
CA LEU A 23 2.48 -1.84 -16.76
C LEU A 23 3.29 -0.58 -16.47
N PHE A 24 3.64 0.19 -17.50
CA PHE A 24 4.32 1.46 -17.35
C PHE A 24 3.47 2.49 -16.60
N ALA A 25 2.19 2.64 -16.97
CA ALA A 25 1.26 3.52 -16.26
C ALA A 25 1.08 3.11 -14.79
N LEU A 26 0.91 1.81 -14.53
CA LEU A 26 0.79 1.27 -13.16
C LEU A 26 2.08 1.48 -12.36
N SER A 27 3.26 1.38 -12.99
CA SER A 27 4.55 1.68 -12.38
C SER A 27 4.65 3.14 -11.92
N LEU A 28 4.21 4.09 -12.76
CA LEU A 28 4.19 5.51 -12.40
C LEU A 28 3.27 5.79 -11.20
N VAL A 29 2.07 5.19 -11.18
CA VAL A 29 1.14 5.31 -10.04
C VAL A 29 1.76 4.71 -8.77
N SER A 30 2.36 3.53 -8.88
CA SER A 30 3.08 2.88 -7.77
C SER A 30 4.17 3.78 -7.19
N LEU A 31 5.03 4.31 -8.06
CA LEU A 31 6.14 5.17 -7.66
C LEU A 31 5.64 6.46 -6.99
N GLY A 32 4.58 7.05 -7.52
CA GLY A 32 3.94 8.23 -6.93
C GLY A 32 3.46 7.97 -5.50
N ILE A 33 2.77 6.85 -5.27
CA ILE A 33 2.31 6.47 -3.93
C ILE A 33 3.50 6.17 -3.00
N ILE A 34 4.56 5.53 -3.49
CA ILE A 34 5.78 5.25 -2.71
C ILE A 34 6.41 6.56 -2.23
N ILE A 35 6.58 7.54 -3.12
CA ILE A 35 7.19 8.83 -2.79
C ILE A 35 6.31 9.61 -1.80
N GLU A 36 5.01 9.70 -2.07
CA GLU A 36 4.06 10.36 -1.17
C GLU A 36 4.12 9.75 0.23
N ARG A 37 4.06 8.41 0.32
CA ARG A 37 4.12 7.73 1.62
C ARG A 37 5.47 7.90 2.29
N TRP A 38 6.56 7.86 1.55
CA TRP A 38 7.88 8.12 2.10
C TRP A 38 7.96 9.49 2.78
N TRP A 39 7.45 10.55 2.16
CA TRP A 39 7.38 11.87 2.76
C TRP A 39 6.44 11.95 3.97
N VAL A 40 5.24 11.36 3.89
CA VAL A 40 4.30 11.33 5.02
C VAL A 40 4.91 10.62 6.22
N PHE A 41 5.50 9.44 6.02
CA PHE A 41 6.12 8.69 7.11
C PHE A 41 7.37 9.39 7.65
N ARG A 42 8.20 10.00 6.81
CA ARG A 42 9.34 10.83 7.29
C ARG A 42 8.89 12.00 8.14
N THR A 43 7.82 12.68 7.75
CA THR A 43 7.30 13.85 8.47
C THR A 43 6.61 13.45 9.77
N LYS A 44 5.97 12.27 9.80
CA LYS A 44 5.32 11.70 10.97
C LYS A 44 6.23 10.80 11.81
N GLN A 45 7.55 10.76 11.56
CA GLN A 45 8.47 9.91 12.33
C GLN A 45 8.43 10.25 13.81
N ASP A 46 8.20 9.21 14.60
CA ASP A 46 7.89 9.25 16.02
C ASP A 46 8.98 9.89 16.87
N VAL A 47 8.52 10.83 17.70
CA VAL A 47 9.11 11.05 19.02
C VAL A 47 8.12 10.54 20.08
N VAL A 48 7.66 9.29 19.94
CA VAL A 48 6.79 8.64 20.95
C VAL A 48 7.44 8.68 22.33
N ARG A 49 8.76 8.49 22.40
CA ARG A 49 9.49 8.55 23.67
C ARG A 49 9.53 9.95 24.29
N GLU A 50 9.52 11.00 23.48
CA GLU A 50 9.42 12.38 23.98
C GLU A 50 7.96 12.71 24.32
N LEU A 51 7.01 12.21 23.52
CA LEU A 51 5.58 12.37 23.75
C LEU A 51 5.15 11.70 25.05
N SER A 52 5.59 10.47 25.31
CA SER A 52 5.29 9.71 26.52
C SER A 52 5.82 10.46 27.75
N GLY A 53 7.08 10.91 27.72
CA GLY A 53 7.65 11.68 28.82
C GLY A 53 6.95 13.03 29.05
N ALA A 54 6.59 13.74 27.97
CA ALA A 54 5.86 14.99 28.08
C ALA A 54 4.42 14.80 28.60
N LEU A 55 3.77 13.69 28.22
CA LEU A 55 2.44 13.32 28.73
C LEU A 55 2.52 12.95 30.20
N GLU A 56 3.45 12.06 30.57
CA GLU A 56 3.63 11.60 31.95
C GLU A 56 3.88 12.76 32.91
N ALA A 57 4.72 13.72 32.53
CA ALA A 57 4.98 14.94 33.30
C ALA A 57 3.73 15.83 33.50
N THR A 58 2.76 15.80 32.58
CA THR A 58 1.55 16.64 32.65
C THR A 58 0.36 15.89 33.26
N LEU A 59 0.32 14.56 33.11
CA LEU A 59 -0.73 13.71 33.67
C LEU A 59 -0.51 13.42 35.15
N SER A 60 0.75 13.34 35.60
CA SER A 60 1.10 13.23 37.02
C SER A 60 0.64 14.43 37.84
N THR A 61 0.56 15.63 37.25
CA THR A 61 0.02 16.82 37.90
C THR A 61 -1.51 16.91 37.85
N GLY A 62 -2.19 15.97 37.18
CA GLY A 62 -3.66 15.93 37.07
C GLY A 62 -4.26 16.99 36.13
N ASP A 63 -3.45 17.70 35.35
CA ASP A 63 -3.90 18.80 34.49
C ASP A 63 -4.19 18.31 33.05
N PHE A 64 -5.39 17.73 32.88
CA PHE A 64 -5.85 17.27 31.56
C PHE A 64 -6.01 18.40 30.52
N PRO A 65 -6.53 19.60 30.87
CA PRO A 65 -6.57 20.73 29.92
C PRO A 65 -5.18 21.13 29.39
N ALA A 66 -4.16 21.17 30.24
CA ALA A 66 -2.79 21.45 29.81
C ALA A 66 -2.24 20.33 28.91
N ALA A 67 -2.52 19.06 29.24
CA ALA A 67 -2.11 17.92 28.41
C ALA A 67 -2.74 17.98 27.02
N ILE A 68 -4.04 18.29 26.92
CA ILE A 68 -4.74 18.45 25.63
C ILE A 68 -4.12 19.58 24.79
N SER A 69 -3.76 20.70 25.41
CA SER A 69 -3.18 21.85 24.71
C SER A 69 -1.79 21.53 24.14
N LYS A 70 -0.95 20.79 24.89
CA LYS A 70 0.35 20.30 24.39
C LYS A 70 0.21 19.29 23.25
N LEU A 71 -0.88 18.52 23.22
CA LEU A 71 -1.17 17.55 22.17
C LEU A 71 -1.69 18.20 20.88
N GLN A 72 -2.30 19.39 20.94
CA GLN A 72 -2.83 20.07 19.76
C GLN A 72 -1.76 20.49 18.75
N THR A 73 -0.54 20.75 19.22
CA THR A 73 0.58 21.18 18.37
C THR A 73 1.28 20.01 17.69
N ARG A 74 0.97 18.76 18.06
CA ARG A 74 1.60 17.56 17.50
C ARG A 74 0.66 16.83 16.55
N THR A 75 1.20 16.40 15.41
CA THR A 75 0.47 15.69 14.33
C THR A 75 0.70 14.17 14.34
N SER A 76 1.25 13.62 15.43
CA SER A 76 1.50 12.19 15.54
C SER A 76 0.21 11.42 15.86
N VAL A 77 0.15 10.15 15.45
CA VAL A 77 -1.00 9.28 15.71
C VAL A 77 -1.25 9.16 17.21
N GLY A 78 -0.19 8.92 17.99
CA GLY A 78 -0.28 8.86 19.46
C GLY A 78 -0.85 10.13 20.08
N ALA A 79 -0.53 11.32 19.56
CA ALA A 79 -1.07 12.58 20.05
C ALA A 79 -2.58 12.72 19.74
N THR A 80 -3.01 12.37 18.53
CA THR A 80 -4.43 12.38 18.16
C THR A 80 -5.24 11.42 19.03
N VAL A 81 -4.74 10.20 19.23
CA VAL A 81 -5.39 9.16 20.03
C VAL A 81 -5.46 9.60 21.49
N ALA A 82 -4.33 9.97 22.11
CA ALA A 82 -4.31 10.42 23.50
C ALA A 82 -5.26 11.61 23.73
N ARG A 83 -5.33 12.56 22.79
CA ARG A 83 -6.24 13.71 22.87
C ARG A 83 -7.71 13.28 22.84
N ALA A 84 -8.07 12.28 22.04
CA ALA A 84 -9.44 11.76 22.00
C ALA A 84 -9.83 11.14 23.35
N GLY A 85 -8.92 10.40 23.98
CA GLY A 85 -9.12 9.84 25.32
C GLY A 85 -9.27 10.91 26.40
N LEU A 86 -8.34 11.87 26.45
CA LEU A 86 -8.36 12.93 27.46
C LEU A 86 -9.59 13.84 27.37
N ARG A 87 -10.16 14.04 26.16
CA ARG A 87 -11.42 14.77 25.98
C ARG A 87 -12.63 14.06 26.58
N LEU A 88 -12.63 12.73 26.58
CA LEU A 88 -13.71 11.91 27.12
C LEU A 88 -13.42 11.42 28.55
N ALA A 89 -12.23 11.66 29.09
CA ALA A 89 -11.87 11.34 30.47
C ALA A 89 -12.87 11.85 31.53
N PRO A 90 -13.50 13.04 31.40
CA PRO A 90 -14.54 13.48 32.35
C PRO A 90 -15.82 12.63 32.34
N GLN A 91 -16.06 11.86 31.27
CA GLN A 91 -17.22 10.96 31.13
C GLN A 91 -16.91 9.53 31.63
N GLY A 92 -15.68 9.32 32.13
CA GLY A 92 -15.20 8.10 32.72
C GLY A 92 -14.24 7.29 31.84
N MET A 93 -13.56 6.33 32.45
CA MET A 93 -12.50 5.52 31.84
C MET A 93 -13.00 4.78 30.59
N THR A 94 -14.19 4.19 30.65
CA THR A 94 -14.77 3.47 29.50
C THR A 94 -15.05 4.40 28.32
N ALA A 95 -15.45 5.65 28.58
CA ALA A 95 -15.66 6.64 27.52
C ALA A 95 -14.32 7.08 26.91
N ALA A 96 -13.31 7.31 27.73
CA ALA A 96 -11.95 7.60 27.29
C ALA A 96 -11.37 6.47 26.42
N GLU A 97 -11.48 5.22 26.87
CA GLU A 97 -11.01 4.04 26.14
C GLU A 97 -11.69 3.92 24.76
N LYS A 98 -13.02 3.99 24.71
CA LYS A 98 -13.77 3.93 23.44
C LYS A 98 -13.39 5.07 22.49
N GLY A 99 -13.17 6.28 23.01
CA GLY A 99 -12.70 7.41 22.23
C GLY A 99 -11.33 7.17 21.61
N MET A 100 -10.40 6.62 22.39
CA MET A 100 -9.06 6.28 21.90
C MET A 100 -9.09 5.16 20.86
N GLN A 101 -9.85 4.10 21.10
CA GLN A 101 -10.03 3.00 20.13
C GLN A 101 -10.63 3.50 18.81
N SER A 102 -11.65 4.38 18.87
CA SER A 102 -12.25 4.98 17.68
C SER A 102 -11.25 5.85 16.91
N ALA A 103 -10.50 6.71 17.61
CA ALA A 103 -9.47 7.54 16.98
C ALA A 103 -8.34 6.69 16.36
N LEU A 104 -7.90 5.63 17.04
CA LEU A 104 -6.87 4.71 16.56
C LEU A 104 -7.32 3.99 15.27
N ALA A 105 -8.59 3.56 15.21
CA ALA A 105 -9.15 2.93 14.02
C ALA A 105 -9.20 3.89 12.81
N ILE A 106 -9.58 5.15 13.02
CA ILE A 106 -9.61 6.19 11.98
C ILE A 106 -8.19 6.49 11.47
N GLU A 107 -7.23 6.66 12.38
CA GLU A 107 -5.82 6.91 12.02
C GLU A 107 -5.21 5.71 11.29
N ARG A 108 -5.51 4.47 11.72
CA ARG A 108 -5.09 3.24 11.03
C ARG A 108 -5.58 3.23 9.59
N SER A 109 -6.89 3.44 9.37
CA SER A 109 -7.46 3.48 8.02
C SER A 109 -6.79 4.57 7.16
N THR A 110 -6.54 5.74 7.75
CA THR A 110 -5.87 6.86 7.06
C THR A 110 -4.42 6.53 6.68
N LEU A 111 -3.70 5.79 7.53
CA LEU A 111 -2.35 5.33 7.24
C LEU A 111 -2.32 4.22 6.19
N GLU A 112 -3.28 3.29 6.24
CA GLU A 112 -3.41 2.15 5.31
C GLU A 112 -3.93 2.58 3.93
N ASN A 113 -4.54 3.76 3.80
CA ASN A 113 -5.01 4.28 2.51
C ASN A 113 -3.91 4.22 1.44
N ARG A 114 -4.29 3.83 0.21
CA ARG A 114 -3.39 3.68 -0.95
C ARG A 114 -2.36 2.54 -0.85
N LEU A 115 -2.09 1.97 0.33
CA LEU A 115 -1.23 0.77 0.44
C LEU A 115 -1.89 -0.47 -0.14
N ALA A 116 -3.21 -0.57 -0.05
CA ALA A 116 -3.97 -1.63 -0.72
C ALA A 116 -3.65 -1.68 -2.23
N PHE A 117 -3.49 -0.53 -2.88
CA PHE A 117 -3.11 -0.47 -4.29
C PHE A 117 -1.71 -1.07 -4.54
N LEU A 118 -0.70 -0.73 -3.73
CA LEU A 118 0.65 -1.32 -3.84
C LEU A 118 0.61 -2.84 -3.62
N GLY A 119 -0.17 -3.30 -2.63
CA GLY A 119 -0.33 -4.73 -2.35
C GLY A 119 -0.99 -5.47 -3.51
N THR A 120 -2.10 -4.95 -4.03
CA THR A 120 -2.80 -5.51 -5.20
C THR A 120 -1.92 -5.47 -6.44
N LEU A 121 -1.27 -4.34 -6.74
CA LEU A 121 -0.39 -4.23 -7.89
C LEU A 121 0.80 -5.18 -7.78
N GLY A 122 1.44 -5.25 -6.61
CA GLY A 122 2.55 -6.13 -6.35
C GLY A 122 2.23 -7.61 -6.59
N ASN A 123 1.03 -8.05 -6.21
CA ASN A 123 0.58 -9.43 -6.44
C ASN A 123 0.13 -9.68 -7.89
N ASN A 124 -0.42 -8.67 -8.57
CA ASN A 124 -1.04 -8.85 -9.89
C ASN A 124 -0.13 -8.49 -11.08
N ALA A 125 0.85 -7.60 -10.91
CA ALA A 125 1.77 -7.17 -11.97
C ALA A 125 2.53 -8.33 -12.64
N PRO A 126 3.01 -9.38 -11.93
CA PRO A 126 3.63 -10.54 -12.57
C PRO A 126 2.65 -11.30 -13.48
N PHE A 127 1.38 -11.41 -13.09
CA PHE A 127 0.35 -12.05 -13.90
C PHE A 127 -0.01 -11.22 -15.14
N ILE A 128 0.00 -9.90 -15.03
CA ILE A 128 -0.15 -9.00 -16.20
C ILE A 128 1.02 -9.20 -17.18
N GLY A 129 2.25 -9.30 -16.68
CA GLY A 129 3.42 -9.60 -17.52
C GLY A 129 3.38 -10.99 -18.17
N LEU A 130 2.97 -12.02 -17.41
CA LEU A 130 2.74 -13.37 -17.91
C LEU A 130 1.66 -13.36 -19.01
N PHE A 131 0.59 -12.60 -18.82
CA PHE A 131 -0.45 -12.45 -19.84
C PHE A 131 0.11 -11.87 -21.16
N GLY A 132 1.03 -10.90 -21.07
CA GLY A 132 1.78 -10.43 -22.24
C GLY A 132 2.57 -11.54 -22.95
N THR A 133 3.15 -12.49 -22.21
CA THR A 133 3.82 -13.65 -22.84
C THR A 133 2.85 -14.56 -23.57
N VAL A 134 1.66 -14.79 -23.02
CA VAL A 134 0.63 -15.61 -23.66
C VAL A 134 0.23 -14.99 -25.01
N ILE A 135 0.05 -13.67 -25.06
CA ILE A 135 -0.25 -12.96 -26.31
C ILE A 135 0.91 -13.08 -27.32
N GLY A 136 2.16 -12.87 -26.90
CA GLY A 136 3.30 -12.96 -27.82
C GLY A 136 3.53 -14.37 -28.36
N VAL A 137 3.30 -15.41 -27.56
CA VAL A 137 3.33 -16.80 -28.02
C VAL A 137 2.21 -17.07 -29.03
N LEU A 138 1.00 -16.55 -28.82
CA LEU A 138 -0.10 -16.66 -29.79
C LEU A 138 0.24 -15.99 -31.13
N LEU A 139 0.83 -14.78 -31.09
CA LEU A 139 1.29 -14.07 -32.29
C LEU A 139 2.39 -14.85 -33.04
N ALA A 140 3.32 -15.45 -32.30
CA ALA A 140 4.38 -16.27 -32.88
C ALA A 140 3.80 -17.49 -33.63
N PHE A 141 2.84 -18.21 -33.02
CA PHE A 141 2.19 -19.34 -33.68
C PHE A 141 1.39 -18.94 -34.92
N GLU A 142 0.77 -17.75 -34.93
CA GLU A 142 0.06 -17.26 -36.10
C GLU A 142 1.00 -16.82 -37.22
N ALA A 143 2.13 -16.20 -36.91
CA ALA A 143 3.17 -15.90 -37.90
C ALA A 143 3.70 -17.18 -38.56
N LEU A 144 3.83 -18.26 -37.78
CA LEU A 144 4.21 -19.57 -38.29
C LEU A 144 3.10 -20.21 -39.15
N SER A 145 1.83 -20.10 -38.77
CA SER A 145 0.73 -20.68 -39.55
C SER A 145 0.53 -20.00 -40.91
N LYS A 146 0.72 -18.67 -40.97
CA LYS A 146 0.65 -17.90 -42.22
C LYS A 146 1.77 -18.24 -43.21
N THR A 147 2.87 -18.80 -42.73
CA THR A 147 4.08 -19.07 -43.52
C THR A 147 4.23 -20.54 -43.94
N GLN A 148 3.49 -21.47 -43.32
CA GLN A 148 3.44 -22.89 -43.73
C GLN A 148 2.84 -23.13 -45.14
N GLY A 149 2.22 -22.13 -45.77
CA GLY A 149 1.71 -22.21 -47.14
C GLY A 149 2.57 -21.51 -48.22
N ALA A 150 3.73 -20.95 -47.85
CA ALA A 150 4.55 -20.12 -48.73
C ALA A 150 5.79 -20.86 -49.29
N PRO A 151 6.31 -20.47 -50.48
CA PRO A 151 7.42 -21.17 -51.14
C PRO A 151 8.69 -21.22 -50.27
N SER A 152 9.53 -22.23 -50.50
CA SER A 152 10.73 -22.63 -49.74
C SER A 152 11.82 -21.57 -49.45
N GLY A 153 11.61 -20.30 -49.82
CA GLY A 153 12.46 -19.15 -49.46
C GLY A 153 11.93 -18.27 -48.31
N THR A 154 10.69 -18.45 -47.84
CA THR A 154 10.10 -17.62 -46.77
C THR A 154 10.38 -18.12 -45.34
N SER A 155 11.03 -19.27 -45.17
CA SER A 155 11.33 -19.84 -43.84
C SER A 155 12.18 -18.90 -42.96
N GLN A 156 13.16 -18.20 -43.51
CA GLN A 156 14.02 -17.31 -42.71
C GLN A 156 13.24 -16.09 -42.17
N VAL A 157 12.31 -15.55 -42.97
CA VAL A 157 11.46 -14.41 -42.59
C VAL A 157 10.44 -14.83 -41.53
N ALA A 158 9.86 -16.03 -41.67
CA ALA A 158 8.97 -16.63 -40.69
C ALA A 158 9.67 -16.83 -39.33
N SER A 159 10.90 -17.38 -39.34
CA SER A 159 11.69 -17.57 -38.13
C SER A 159 12.04 -16.25 -37.44
N ASN A 160 12.41 -15.21 -38.19
CA ASN A 160 12.71 -13.89 -37.61
C ASN A 160 11.48 -13.25 -36.96
N ALA A 161 10.30 -13.35 -37.58
CA ALA A 161 9.06 -12.83 -37.02
C ALA A 161 8.67 -13.55 -35.73
N VAL A 162 8.74 -14.88 -35.72
CA VAL A 162 8.50 -15.73 -34.54
C VAL A 162 9.45 -15.37 -33.40
N MET A 163 10.75 -15.24 -33.69
CA MET A 163 11.75 -14.87 -32.69
C MET A 163 11.49 -13.48 -32.11
N GLY A 164 11.07 -12.51 -32.95
CA GLY A 164 10.69 -11.17 -32.50
C GLY A 164 9.50 -11.19 -31.53
N SER A 165 8.41 -11.88 -31.88
CA SER A 165 7.21 -11.97 -31.03
C SER A 165 7.49 -12.64 -29.68
N ILE A 166 8.34 -13.67 -29.65
CA ILE A 166 8.75 -14.33 -28.41
C ILE A 166 9.63 -13.40 -27.56
N ALA A 167 10.55 -12.66 -28.17
CA ALA A 167 11.40 -11.70 -27.46
C ALA A 167 10.57 -10.59 -26.79
N GLU A 168 9.60 -10.01 -27.51
CA GLU A 168 8.67 -9.00 -26.95
C GLU A 168 7.85 -9.56 -25.77
N ALA A 169 7.37 -10.81 -25.91
CA ALA A 169 6.68 -11.52 -24.83
C ALA A 169 7.55 -11.61 -23.57
N LEU A 170 8.80 -12.06 -23.70
CA LEU A 170 9.71 -12.20 -22.56
C LEU A 170 9.98 -10.86 -21.86
N VAL A 171 10.09 -9.77 -22.63
CA VAL A 171 10.23 -8.42 -22.09
C VAL A 171 9.01 -8.03 -21.26
N ALA A 172 7.78 -8.37 -21.69
CA ALA A 172 6.57 -8.07 -20.93
C ALA A 172 6.56 -8.72 -19.53
N THR A 173 7.05 -9.96 -19.40
CA THR A 173 7.19 -10.60 -18.09
C THR A 173 8.29 -9.95 -17.25
N ALA A 174 9.45 -9.66 -17.84
CA ALA A 174 10.54 -9.00 -17.14
C ALA A 174 10.09 -7.64 -16.58
N VAL A 175 9.34 -6.86 -17.37
CA VAL A 175 8.74 -5.58 -16.92
C VAL A 175 7.70 -5.82 -15.83
N GLY A 176 6.81 -6.80 -15.97
CA GLY A 176 5.82 -7.13 -14.94
C GLY A 176 6.45 -7.44 -13.58
N ILE A 177 7.52 -8.24 -13.57
CA ILE A 177 8.31 -8.52 -12.36
C ILE A 177 9.01 -7.27 -11.85
N GLY A 178 9.60 -6.48 -12.76
CA GLY A 178 10.28 -5.22 -12.43
C GLY A 178 9.37 -4.18 -11.77
N VAL A 179 8.08 -4.17 -12.11
CA VAL A 179 7.06 -3.33 -11.44
C VAL A 179 6.61 -3.93 -10.12
N ALA A 180 6.45 -5.26 -10.05
CA ALA A 180 5.96 -5.96 -8.87
C ALA A 180 6.91 -5.87 -7.67
N LEU A 181 8.21 -6.12 -7.89
CA LEU A 181 9.21 -6.17 -6.83
C LEU A 181 9.26 -4.90 -5.96
N PRO A 182 9.44 -3.68 -6.53
CA PRO A 182 9.46 -2.46 -5.73
C PRO A 182 8.11 -2.18 -5.05
N ALA A 183 6.98 -2.50 -5.71
CA ALA A 183 5.65 -2.32 -5.13
C ALA A 183 5.44 -3.19 -3.88
N VAL A 184 5.78 -4.48 -3.95
CA VAL A 184 5.69 -5.41 -2.80
C VAL A 184 6.66 -5.02 -1.68
N ALA A 185 7.90 -4.66 -2.04
CA ALA A 185 8.89 -4.23 -1.05
C ALA A 185 8.42 -2.99 -0.29
N ALA A 186 7.92 -1.98 -1.00
CA ALA A 186 7.39 -0.76 -0.39
C ALA A 186 6.14 -1.04 0.46
N TYR A 187 5.20 -1.85 -0.04
CA TYR A 187 4.01 -2.27 0.72
C TYR A 187 4.39 -2.89 2.07
N ASN A 188 5.29 -3.89 2.05
CA ASN A 188 5.74 -4.57 3.26
C ASN A 188 6.48 -3.63 4.23
N TYR A 189 7.31 -2.72 3.70
CA TYR A 189 8.02 -1.73 4.50
C TYR A 189 7.04 -0.79 5.23
N PHE A 190 6.10 -0.20 4.49
CA PHE A 190 5.13 0.72 5.07
C PHE A 190 4.15 0.02 6.01
N GLN A 191 3.74 -1.22 5.72
CA GLN A 191 2.87 -1.99 6.61
C GLN A 191 3.55 -2.24 7.97
N ARG A 192 4.84 -2.61 7.97
CA ARG A 192 5.62 -2.74 9.21
C ARG A 192 5.73 -1.41 9.95
N ARG A 193 5.91 -0.30 9.22
CA ARG A 193 6.00 1.03 9.81
C ARG A 193 4.68 1.45 10.48
N ILE A 194 3.54 1.17 9.83
CA ILE A 194 2.21 1.41 10.40
C ILE A 194 2.02 0.59 11.67
N ALA A 195 2.35 -0.70 11.65
CA ALA A 195 2.22 -1.55 12.82
C ALA A 195 3.02 -1.02 14.01
N SER A 196 4.24 -0.53 13.79
CA SER A 196 5.05 0.13 14.83
C SER A 196 4.37 1.38 15.39
N ILE A 197 3.86 2.27 14.53
CA ILE A 197 3.19 3.51 14.95
C ILE A 197 1.92 3.22 15.76
N LEU A 198 1.16 2.21 15.36
CA LEU A 198 -0.05 1.80 16.07
C LEU A 198 0.28 1.20 17.43
N ALA A 199 1.29 0.33 17.52
CA ALA A 199 1.76 -0.24 18.79
C ALA A 199 2.23 0.86 19.77
N ASP A 200 2.95 1.86 19.25
CA ASP A 200 3.38 3.02 20.03
C ASP A 200 2.18 3.86 20.54
N ALA A 201 1.14 4.04 19.71
CA ALA A 201 -0.09 4.73 20.09
C ALA A 201 -0.91 3.93 21.13
N GLU A 202 -0.93 2.60 21.04
CA GLU A 202 -1.54 1.71 22.03
C GLU A 202 -0.81 1.80 23.38
N ALA A 203 0.52 1.84 23.39
CA ALA A 203 1.30 2.05 24.60
C ALA A 203 0.93 3.37 25.30
N LEU A 204 0.78 4.46 24.53
CA LEU A 204 0.31 5.76 25.04
C LEU A 204 -1.13 5.71 25.55
N THR A 205 -2.00 4.95 24.87
CA THR A 205 -3.39 4.73 25.30
C THR A 205 -3.43 4.10 26.69
N ASN A 206 -2.63 3.05 26.91
CA ASN A 206 -2.54 2.39 28.21
C ASN A 206 -2.02 3.33 29.31
N LEU A 207 -1.03 4.17 29.00
CA LEU A 207 -0.53 5.19 29.93
C LEU A 207 -1.63 6.18 30.29
N VAL A 208 -2.34 6.74 29.31
CA VAL A 208 -3.42 7.69 29.55
C VAL A 208 -4.52 7.06 30.40
N LEU A 209 -4.94 5.83 30.07
CA LEU A 209 -5.96 5.12 30.84
C LEU A 209 -5.53 4.91 32.29
N ALA A 210 -4.27 4.52 32.55
CA ALA A 210 -3.79 4.33 33.91
C ALA A 210 -3.94 5.59 34.78
N TYR A 211 -3.63 6.77 34.22
CA TYR A 211 -3.81 8.05 34.93
C TYR A 211 -5.28 8.44 35.09
N VAL A 212 -6.13 8.16 34.09
CA VAL A 212 -7.58 8.39 34.19
C VAL A 212 -8.19 7.50 35.28
N SER A 213 -7.86 6.20 35.32
CA SER A 213 -8.32 5.27 36.35
C SER A 213 -7.86 5.67 37.76
N ALA A 214 -6.60 6.11 37.90
CA ALA A 214 -6.07 6.57 39.18
C ALA A 214 -6.83 7.80 39.69
N ARG A 215 -7.18 8.73 38.80
CA ARG A 215 -7.96 9.93 39.15
C ARG A 215 -9.41 9.59 39.53
N GLU A 216 -10.08 8.69 38.80
CA GLU A 216 -11.42 8.25 39.16
C GLU A 216 -11.48 7.66 40.56
N ARG A 217 -10.47 6.85 40.94
CA ARG A 217 -10.34 6.30 42.29
C ARG A 217 -10.14 7.39 43.35
N ASN A 218 -9.40 8.44 43.03
CA ASN A 218 -9.10 9.54 43.97
C ASN A 218 -10.21 10.60 44.05
N GLY A 219 -11.01 10.77 42.99
CA GLY A 219 -12.12 11.74 42.92
C GLY A 219 -13.49 11.16 43.30
N GLY A 220 -13.56 9.84 43.55
CA GLY A 220 -14.74 9.15 44.06
C GLY A 220 -14.80 9.02 45.60
N ALA A 221 -13.97 9.80 46.32
CA ALA A 221 -13.96 9.90 47.78
C ALA A 221 -14.53 11.25 48.23
#